data_AF-A0A350P8Q8-F1
#
_entry.id   AF-A0A350P8Q8-F1
#
_cell.length_a   1.000
_cell.length_b   1.000
_cell.length_c   1.000
_cell.angle_alpha   90.00
_cell.angle_beta   90.00
_cell.angle_gamma   90.00
#
_symmetry.space_group_name_H-M   'P 1'
#
loop_
_entity.id
_entity.type
_entity.pdbx_description
1 polymer ?
#
loop_
_entity_poly.entity_id
_entity_poly.type
_entity_poly.pdbx_seq_one_letter_code
_entity_poly.pdbx_strand_id
1 'polypeptide(L)'
;MSQQQALYIEHIEELQARTREALQREGLDGVVIHSGQGKRIFLDDNHYPFKVNPQFKAWLPVIDNPNCWIVANGVDKPTLIFYRPEDFWHKVPPEPNEFWTQCFNVVLLQQADAVEKHLPYDKKRYAYIGEYIEVAKALGFENVNPDRVLHYLHYQRAYKTEYELLCMREANKLAVAGHQAAERAFRNGESEFDINLAYAKACRQGDNDVPY
;
A
#
# COMPACT_ATOMS: atom_id res chain seq x y z
N MET A 1 -14.95 11.89 -16.08
CA MET A 1 -14.38 10.83 -15.24
C MET A 1 -13.63 9.88 -16.16
N SER A 2 -12.35 9.58 -15.89
CA SER A 2 -11.60 8.62 -16.72
C SER A 2 -12.09 7.19 -16.45
N GLN A 3 -11.88 6.25 -17.38
CA GLN A 3 -12.23 4.83 -17.16
C GLN A 3 -11.57 4.27 -15.90
N GLN A 4 -10.28 4.58 -15.68
CA GLN A 4 -9.55 4.19 -14.48
C GLN A 4 -10.20 4.73 -13.20
N GLN A 5 -10.65 5.99 -13.21
CA GLN A 5 -11.30 6.60 -12.05
C GLN A 5 -12.64 5.93 -11.73
N ALA A 6 -13.44 5.57 -12.74
CA ALA A 6 -14.70 4.87 -12.53
C ALA A 6 -14.48 3.47 -11.93
N LEU A 7 -13.57 2.68 -12.51
CA LEU A 7 -13.22 1.35 -11.98
C LEU A 7 -12.64 1.41 -10.56
N TYR A 8 -11.92 2.48 -10.24
CA TYR A 8 -11.37 2.67 -8.90
C TYR A 8 -12.45 2.96 -7.85
N ILE A 9 -13.51 3.70 -8.21
CA ILE A 9 -14.65 3.93 -7.31
C ILE A 9 -15.32 2.59 -6.98
N GLU A 10 -15.61 1.77 -7.99
CA GLU A 10 -16.17 0.42 -7.80
C GLU A 10 -15.27 -0.46 -6.93
N HIS A 11 -13.95 -0.35 -7.10
CA HIS A 11 -12.98 -1.06 -6.27
C HIS A 11 -13.06 -0.65 -4.79
N ILE A 12 -13.17 0.65 -4.49
CA ILE A 12 -13.32 1.13 -3.11
C ILE A 12 -14.64 0.66 -2.50
N GLU A 13 -15.73 0.66 -3.27
CA GLU A 13 -17.03 0.14 -2.82
C GLU A 13 -16.95 -1.34 -2.44
N GLU A 14 -16.28 -2.16 -3.26
CA GLU A 14 -16.05 -3.57 -3.00
C GLU A 14 -15.18 -3.79 -1.75
N LEU A 15 -14.09 -3.02 -1.58
CA LEU A 15 -13.25 -3.11 -0.37
C LEU A 15 -14.00 -2.69 0.90
N GLN A 16 -14.83 -1.66 0.81
CA GLN A 16 -15.70 -1.24 1.92
C GLN A 16 -16.70 -2.35 2.27
N ALA A 17 -17.34 -2.97 1.29
CA ALA A 17 -18.26 -4.09 1.51
C ALA A 17 -17.56 -5.28 2.18
N ARG A 18 -16.38 -5.67 1.69
CA ARG A 18 -15.55 -6.74 2.28
C ARG A 18 -15.13 -6.40 3.71
N THR A 19 -14.72 -5.16 3.94
CA THR A 19 -14.30 -4.69 5.28
C THR A 19 -15.47 -4.75 6.27
N ARG A 20 -16.66 -4.28 5.87
CA ARG A 20 -17.87 -4.34 6.70
C ARG A 20 -18.19 -5.78 7.10
N GLU A 21 -18.17 -6.72 6.15
CA GLU A 21 -18.43 -8.13 6.42
C GLU A 21 -17.38 -8.73 7.38
N ALA A 22 -16.10 -8.43 7.19
CA ALA A 22 -15.02 -8.90 8.06
C ALA A 22 -15.20 -8.40 9.50
N LEU A 23 -15.57 -7.13 9.67
CA LEU A 23 -15.77 -6.50 10.97
C LEU A 23 -17.00 -7.04 11.70
N GLN A 24 -18.13 -7.21 10.98
CA GLN A 24 -19.37 -7.73 11.55
C GLN A 24 -19.21 -9.15 12.10
N ARG A 25 -18.45 -10.01 11.41
CA ARG A 25 -18.17 -11.40 11.85
C ARG A 25 -17.41 -11.47 13.16
N GLU A 26 -16.59 -10.46 13.46
CA GLU A 26 -15.69 -10.42 14.62
C GLU A 26 -16.13 -9.43 15.70
N GLY A 27 -17.26 -8.72 15.50
CA GLY A 27 -17.76 -7.74 16.46
C GLY A 27 -16.89 -6.49 16.62
N LEU A 28 -16.18 -6.10 15.56
CA LEU A 28 -15.26 -4.96 15.53
C LEU A 28 -15.92 -3.70 14.94
N ASP A 29 -15.42 -2.54 15.34
CA ASP A 29 -15.85 -1.22 14.84
C ASP A 29 -15.14 -0.79 13.57
N GLY A 30 -13.91 -1.24 13.37
CA GLY A 30 -13.12 -0.79 12.24
C GLY A 30 -11.77 -1.48 12.12
N VAL A 31 -11.15 -1.29 10.97
CA VAL A 31 -9.75 -1.65 10.70
C VAL A 31 -8.88 -0.41 10.63
N VAL A 32 -7.67 -0.52 11.14
CA VAL A 32 -6.59 0.46 11.00
C VAL A 32 -5.43 -0.23 10.29
N ILE A 33 -5.16 0.16 9.05
CA ILE A 33 -4.17 -0.48 8.20
C ILE A 33 -2.94 0.43 8.09
N HIS A 34 -1.80 -0.04 8.56
CA HIS A 34 -0.54 0.69 8.55
C HIS A 34 0.28 0.34 7.31
N SER A 35 0.78 1.34 6.59
CA SER A 35 1.64 1.16 5.40
C SER A 35 2.99 0.49 5.72
N GLY A 36 3.50 0.68 6.94
CA GLY A 36 4.81 0.21 7.38
C GLY A 36 5.80 1.35 7.61
N GLN A 37 7.07 1.03 7.87
CA GLN A 37 8.12 2.00 8.14
C GLN A 37 9.41 1.65 7.38
N GLY A 38 10.34 2.59 7.28
CA GLY A 38 11.71 2.28 6.85
C GLY A 38 12.39 1.37 7.88
N LYS A 39 13.11 0.34 7.41
CA LYS A 39 13.89 -0.54 8.28
C LYS A 39 15.34 -0.09 8.25
N ARG A 40 15.87 0.35 9.39
CA ARG A 40 17.26 0.76 9.53
C ARG A 40 18.20 -0.44 9.50
N ILE A 41 19.35 -0.30 8.87
CA ILE A 41 20.41 -1.33 8.86
C ILE A 41 21.10 -1.34 10.23
N PHE A 42 21.39 -2.53 10.76
CA PHE A 42 21.97 -2.67 12.10
C PHE A 42 23.30 -1.92 12.22
N LEU A 43 23.37 -0.98 13.18
CA LEU A 43 24.52 -0.10 13.45
C LEU A 43 24.92 0.85 12.31
N ASP A 44 24.05 1.05 11.33
CA ASP A 44 24.26 1.98 10.19
C ASP A 44 23.18 3.09 10.26
N ASP A 45 23.33 4.20 9.55
CA ASP A 45 22.27 5.21 9.35
C ASP A 45 21.47 5.00 8.05
N ASN A 46 21.89 4.06 7.21
CA ASN A 46 21.16 3.61 6.04
C ASN A 46 19.91 2.78 6.36
N HIS A 47 19.02 2.70 5.38
CA HIS A 47 17.77 1.94 5.44
C HIS A 47 17.68 0.91 4.31
N TYR A 48 17.02 -0.21 4.58
CA TYR A 48 16.55 -1.10 3.52
C TYR A 48 15.52 -0.39 2.64
N PRO A 49 15.39 -0.80 1.36
CA PRO A 49 14.30 -0.35 0.51
C PRO A 49 12.94 -0.57 1.19
N PHE A 50 12.13 0.47 1.24
CA PHE A 50 10.80 0.38 1.81
C PHE A 50 9.93 -0.57 0.97
N LYS A 51 9.20 -1.46 1.64
CA LYS A 51 8.20 -2.34 1.02
C LYS A 51 6.88 -2.17 1.78
N VAL A 52 5.91 -1.57 1.10
CA VAL A 52 4.60 -1.29 1.67
C VAL A 52 3.84 -2.56 2.07
N ASN A 53 3.09 -2.48 3.17
CA ASN A 53 2.15 -3.49 3.61
C ASN A 53 1.15 -3.85 2.47
N PRO A 54 1.05 -5.13 2.05
CA PRO A 54 0.09 -5.56 1.03
C PRO A 54 -1.37 -5.22 1.34
N GLN A 55 -1.76 -5.20 2.62
CA GLN A 55 -3.11 -4.82 3.03
C GLN A 55 -3.36 -3.32 2.86
N PHE A 56 -2.32 -2.48 2.95
CA PHE A 56 -2.43 -1.04 2.71
C PHE A 56 -2.57 -0.74 1.22
N LYS A 57 -1.62 -1.23 0.40
CA LYS A 57 -1.66 -0.99 -1.06
C LYS A 57 -2.80 -1.70 -1.78
N ALA A 58 -3.53 -2.59 -1.09
CA ALA A 58 -4.78 -3.13 -1.61
C ALA A 58 -5.85 -2.04 -1.80
N TRP A 59 -5.77 -0.93 -1.06
CA TRP A 59 -6.77 0.15 -1.11
C TRP A 59 -6.45 1.28 -2.06
N LEU A 60 -5.16 1.58 -2.28
CA LEU A 60 -4.72 2.72 -3.07
C LEU A 60 -3.31 2.53 -3.63
N PRO A 61 -2.95 3.19 -4.75
CA PRO A 61 -1.66 3.04 -5.42
C PRO A 61 -0.52 3.84 -4.77
N VAL A 62 -0.47 3.90 -3.43
CA VAL A 62 0.62 4.51 -2.67
C VAL A 62 1.52 3.40 -2.14
N ILE A 63 2.71 3.25 -2.73
CA ILE A 63 3.59 2.09 -2.48
C ILE A 63 4.98 2.45 -1.97
N ASP A 64 5.33 3.73 -2.01
CA ASP A 64 6.65 4.30 -1.74
C ASP A 64 6.66 5.21 -0.50
N ASN A 65 5.53 5.35 0.19
CA ASN A 65 5.39 6.25 1.33
C ASN A 65 5.13 5.49 2.66
N PRO A 66 6.12 5.43 3.57
CA PRO A 66 5.95 4.84 4.90
C PRO A 66 5.09 5.71 5.82
N ASN A 67 4.77 5.22 7.02
CA ASN A 67 4.06 5.95 8.08
C ASN A 67 2.67 6.48 7.69
N CYS A 68 2.11 6.02 6.58
CA CYS A 68 0.72 6.24 6.20
C CYS A 68 -0.20 5.21 6.86
N TRP A 69 -1.44 5.62 7.10
CA TRP A 69 -2.46 4.79 7.76
C TRP A 69 -3.81 4.94 7.08
N ILE A 70 -4.58 3.86 7.01
CA ILE A 70 -5.98 3.87 6.59
C ILE A 70 -6.84 3.50 7.78
N VAL A 71 -7.91 4.26 8.02
CA VAL A 71 -8.96 3.91 8.96
C VAL A 71 -10.24 3.69 8.18
N ALA A 72 -10.82 2.49 8.29
CA ALA A 72 -12.03 2.12 7.55
C ALA A 72 -12.96 1.26 8.42
N ASN A 73 -14.27 1.43 8.24
CA ASN A 73 -15.30 0.61 8.87
C ASN A 73 -16.25 -0.05 7.85
N GLY A 74 -16.03 0.18 6.55
CA GLY A 74 -16.85 -0.36 5.48
C GLY A 74 -18.21 0.32 5.30
N VAL A 75 -18.45 1.45 5.98
CA VAL A 75 -19.67 2.27 5.85
C VAL A 75 -19.30 3.71 5.53
N ASP A 76 -18.54 4.36 6.42
CA ASP A 76 -18.07 5.72 6.23
C ASP A 76 -16.95 5.77 5.22
N LYS A 77 -16.80 6.92 4.57
CA LYS A 77 -15.69 7.18 3.66
C LYS A 77 -14.35 6.95 4.38
N PRO A 78 -13.46 6.09 3.86
CA PRO A 78 -12.23 5.73 4.55
C PRO A 78 -11.33 6.95 4.75
N THR A 79 -10.69 7.01 5.91
CA THR A 79 -9.73 8.08 6.23
C THR A 79 -8.32 7.62 5.89
N LEU A 80 -7.60 8.42 5.12
CA LEU A 80 -6.18 8.23 4.82
C LEU A 80 -5.36 9.25 5.59
N ILE A 81 -4.58 8.80 6.55
CA ILE A 81 -3.55 9.60 7.21
C ILE A 81 -2.29 9.46 6.36
N PHE A 82 -1.97 10.50 5.60
CA PHE A 82 -0.92 10.52 4.59
C PHE A 82 0.33 11.20 5.14
N TYR A 83 1.42 10.44 5.29
CA TYR A 83 2.69 10.96 5.77
C TYR A 83 3.30 11.92 4.75
N ARG A 84 3.57 13.15 5.18
CA ARG A 84 4.15 14.20 4.36
C ARG A 84 4.99 15.09 5.26
N PRO A 85 6.25 14.71 5.53
CA PRO A 85 7.13 15.52 6.37
C PRO A 85 7.44 16.84 5.67
N GLU A 86 7.65 17.87 6.48
CA GLU A 86 8.21 19.14 6.02
C GLU A 86 9.66 19.22 6.49
N ASP A 87 10.57 18.77 5.65
CA ASP A 87 12.00 18.93 5.85
C ASP A 87 12.68 19.36 4.55
N PHE A 88 13.89 19.88 4.66
CA PHE A 88 14.69 20.35 3.52
C PHE A 88 15.56 19.25 2.89
N TRP A 89 15.57 18.06 3.48
CA TRP A 89 16.38 16.92 3.02
C TRP A 89 15.69 16.15 1.91
N HIS A 90 14.36 16.06 1.98
CA HIS A 90 13.53 15.31 1.06
C HIS A 90 12.73 16.25 0.16
N LYS A 91 12.55 15.84 -1.10
CA LYS A 91 11.60 16.50 -1.98
C LYS A 91 10.18 16.15 -1.50
N VAL A 92 9.54 17.09 -0.81
CA VAL A 92 8.15 16.91 -0.36
C VAL A 92 7.23 16.85 -1.57
N PRO A 93 6.50 15.75 -1.82
CA PRO A 93 5.55 15.68 -2.92
C PRO A 93 4.41 16.69 -2.73
N PRO A 94 3.73 17.12 -3.81
CA PRO A 94 2.50 17.90 -3.67
C PRO A 94 1.47 17.10 -2.86
N GLU A 95 0.47 17.81 -2.31
CA GLU A 95 -0.68 17.12 -1.73
C GLU A 95 -1.30 16.16 -2.75
N PRO A 96 -1.76 14.98 -2.33
CA PRO A 96 -2.36 14.03 -3.25
C PRO A 96 -3.54 14.66 -4.01
N ASN A 97 -3.44 14.71 -5.34
CA ASN A 97 -4.49 15.26 -6.22
C ASN A 97 -4.77 14.37 -7.44
N GLU A 98 -4.76 13.05 -7.22
CA GLU A 98 -4.95 12.04 -8.26
C GLU A 98 -6.37 11.46 -8.25
N PHE A 99 -6.68 10.59 -9.22
CA PHE A 99 -8.00 9.98 -9.39
C PHE A 99 -8.54 9.27 -8.14
N TRP A 100 -7.66 8.78 -7.27
CA TRP A 100 -8.02 8.00 -6.09
C TRP A 100 -8.33 8.86 -4.86
N THR A 101 -7.85 10.10 -4.81
CA THR A 101 -7.84 10.92 -3.58
C THR A 101 -9.24 11.29 -3.13
N GLN A 102 -10.14 11.53 -4.09
CA GLN A 102 -11.56 11.81 -3.82
C GLN A 102 -12.29 10.68 -3.10
N CYS A 103 -11.75 9.45 -3.08
CA CYS A 103 -12.34 8.30 -2.39
C CYS A 103 -12.01 8.27 -0.89
N PHE A 104 -11.09 9.12 -0.42
CA PHE A 104 -10.66 9.17 0.98
C PHE A 104 -10.96 10.52 1.64
N ASN A 105 -11.04 10.52 2.97
CA ASN A 105 -10.82 11.71 3.78
C ASN A 105 -9.31 11.79 4.06
N VAL A 106 -8.61 12.69 3.39
CA VAL A 106 -7.14 12.78 3.50
C VAL A 106 -6.75 13.72 4.64
N VAL A 107 -5.90 13.22 5.54
CA VAL A 107 -5.30 13.98 6.65
C VAL A 107 -3.78 13.95 6.51
N LEU A 108 -3.13 15.10 6.47
CA LEU A 108 -1.68 15.17 6.32
C LEU A 108 -0.97 14.98 7.67
N LEU A 109 0.01 14.09 7.70
CA LEU A 109 0.82 13.78 8.88
C LEU A 109 2.25 14.28 8.67
N GLN A 110 2.63 15.35 9.36
CA GLN A 110 3.98 15.93 9.26
C GLN A 110 5.03 15.15 10.04
N GLN A 111 4.67 14.62 11.22
CA GLN A 111 5.57 13.86 12.10
C GLN A 111 4.95 12.49 12.38
N ALA A 112 5.74 11.43 12.21
CA ALA A 112 5.24 10.05 12.30
C ALA A 112 4.66 9.72 13.70
N ASP A 113 5.22 10.30 14.75
CA ASP A 113 4.80 10.14 16.15
C ASP A 113 3.52 10.93 16.50
N ALA A 114 3.09 11.86 15.65
CA ALA A 114 1.86 12.64 15.86
C ALA A 114 0.58 11.89 15.42
N VAL A 115 0.69 10.66 14.90
CA VAL A 115 -0.43 9.91 14.32
C VAL A 115 -1.58 9.66 15.29
N GLU A 116 -1.28 9.54 16.59
CA GLU A 116 -2.28 9.20 17.61
C GLU A 116 -3.49 10.16 17.61
N LYS A 117 -3.25 11.45 17.32
CA LYS A 117 -4.30 12.49 17.26
C LYS A 117 -5.31 12.28 16.14
N HIS A 118 -4.97 11.47 15.14
CA HIS A 118 -5.78 11.20 13.96
C HIS A 118 -6.39 9.79 13.96
N LEU A 119 -6.00 8.95 14.93
CA LEU A 119 -6.54 7.61 15.12
C LEU A 119 -7.82 7.64 15.97
N PRO A 120 -8.65 6.59 15.91
CA PRO A 120 -9.79 6.44 16.82
C PRO A 120 -9.35 6.56 18.28
N TYR A 121 -10.16 7.26 19.09
CA TYR A 121 -9.89 7.46 20.51
C TYR A 121 -9.89 6.12 21.26
N ASP A 122 -11.02 5.40 21.22
CA ASP A 122 -11.14 4.03 21.73
C ASP A 122 -10.77 3.02 20.64
N LYS A 123 -9.73 2.24 20.90
CA LYS A 123 -9.13 1.29 19.96
C LYS A 123 -9.44 -0.17 20.32
N LYS A 124 -10.18 -0.42 21.41
CA LYS A 124 -10.48 -1.78 21.90
C LYS A 124 -11.20 -2.64 20.87
N ARG A 125 -12.05 -2.04 20.04
CA ARG A 125 -12.78 -2.74 18.97
C ARG A 125 -12.25 -2.43 17.57
N TYR A 126 -11.03 -1.91 17.47
CA TYR A 126 -10.36 -1.72 16.18
C TYR A 126 -9.30 -2.80 15.97
N ALA A 127 -9.26 -3.37 14.76
CA ALA A 127 -8.19 -4.25 14.33
C ALA A 127 -7.05 -3.45 13.73
N TYR A 128 -5.85 -3.56 14.31
CA TYR A 128 -4.63 -3.08 13.67
C TYR A 128 -4.13 -4.11 12.65
N ILE A 129 -3.84 -3.67 11.44
CA ILE A 129 -3.30 -4.49 10.35
C ILE A 129 -1.95 -3.91 9.91
N GLY A 130 -0.86 -4.57 10.27
CA GLY A 130 0.49 -4.11 9.95
C GLY A 130 1.60 -4.88 10.65
N GLU A 131 2.83 -4.62 10.25
CA GLU A 131 4.01 -5.35 10.77
C GLU A 131 4.44 -4.87 12.18
N TYR A 132 4.19 -3.62 12.53
CA TYR A 132 4.80 -2.95 13.69
C TYR A 132 3.97 -3.13 14.96
N ILE A 133 3.95 -4.36 15.47
CA ILE A 133 3.14 -4.79 16.62
C ILE A 133 3.42 -3.93 17.86
N GLU A 134 4.68 -3.61 18.13
CA GLU A 134 5.06 -2.79 19.30
C GLU A 134 4.52 -1.36 19.19
N VAL A 135 4.59 -0.76 18.01
CA VAL A 135 4.00 0.56 17.72
C VAL A 135 2.48 0.51 17.91
N ALA A 136 1.82 -0.54 17.40
CA ALA A 136 0.39 -0.72 17.59
C ALA A 136 0.00 -0.82 19.07
N LYS A 137 0.74 -1.61 19.86
CA LYS A 137 0.52 -1.75 21.31
C LYS A 137 0.75 -0.43 22.04
N ALA A 138 1.80 0.32 21.71
CA ALA A 138 2.08 1.62 22.29
C ALA A 138 0.96 2.65 22.00
N LEU A 139 0.32 2.55 20.82
CA LEU A 139 -0.84 3.36 20.44
C LEU A 139 -2.15 2.89 21.08
N GLY A 140 -2.17 1.76 21.80
CA GLY A 140 -3.33 1.23 22.51
C GLY A 140 -4.18 0.22 21.73
N PHE A 141 -3.67 -0.37 20.64
CA PHE A 141 -4.37 -1.45 19.95
C PHE A 141 -4.22 -2.79 20.66
N GLU A 142 -5.34 -3.48 20.90
CA GLU A 142 -5.37 -4.82 21.48
C GLU A 142 -5.52 -5.90 20.40
N ASN A 143 -6.37 -5.66 19.38
CA ASN A 143 -6.58 -6.59 18.27
C ASN A 143 -5.53 -6.37 17.18
N VAL A 144 -4.34 -6.95 17.36
CA VAL A 144 -3.24 -6.83 16.39
C VAL A 144 -3.26 -8.03 15.44
N ASN A 145 -3.47 -7.75 14.15
CA ASN A 145 -3.51 -8.72 13.05
C ASN A 145 -4.46 -9.91 13.33
N PRO A 146 -5.74 -9.69 13.70
CA PRO A 146 -6.63 -10.79 14.06
C PRO A 146 -6.83 -11.75 12.88
N ASP A 147 -6.49 -13.02 13.09
CA ASP A 147 -6.46 -14.06 12.05
C ASP A 147 -7.76 -14.14 11.26
N ARG A 148 -8.91 -14.05 11.93
CA ARG A 148 -10.22 -14.20 11.27
C ARG A 148 -10.52 -13.06 10.30
N VAL A 149 -10.13 -11.83 10.64
CA VAL A 149 -10.21 -10.67 9.73
C VAL A 149 -9.23 -10.87 8.57
N LEU A 150 -7.98 -11.22 8.87
CA LEU A 150 -6.95 -11.39 7.85
C LEU A 150 -7.28 -12.51 6.87
N HIS A 151 -7.69 -13.68 7.35
CA HIS A 151 -8.06 -14.82 6.51
C HIS A 151 -9.22 -14.46 5.59
N TYR A 152 -10.23 -13.76 6.09
CA TYR A 152 -11.35 -13.30 5.26
C TYR A 152 -10.87 -12.33 4.16
N LEU A 153 -10.09 -11.30 4.51
CA LEU A 153 -9.58 -10.33 3.55
C LEU A 153 -8.63 -10.98 2.52
N HIS A 154 -7.76 -11.90 2.96
CA HIS A 154 -6.87 -12.67 2.10
C HIS A 154 -7.63 -13.59 1.15
N TYR A 155 -8.71 -14.22 1.61
CA TYR A 155 -9.57 -15.03 0.75
C TYR A 155 -10.21 -14.17 -0.35
N GLN A 156 -10.77 -13.02 0.02
CA GLN A 156 -11.42 -12.11 -0.93
C GLN A 156 -10.45 -11.53 -1.97
N ARG A 157 -9.17 -11.34 -1.62
CA ARG A 157 -8.10 -10.95 -2.57
C ARG A 157 -7.91 -11.93 -3.73
N ALA A 158 -8.43 -13.16 -3.65
CA ALA A 158 -8.41 -14.08 -4.78
C ALA A 158 -9.25 -13.53 -5.96
N TYR A 159 -10.34 -12.81 -5.67
CA TYR A 159 -11.29 -12.24 -6.62
C TYR A 159 -10.97 -10.78 -6.90
N LYS A 160 -10.34 -10.54 -8.06
CA LYS A 160 -9.84 -9.22 -8.47
C LYS A 160 -11.00 -8.37 -8.92
N THR A 161 -11.01 -7.10 -8.52
CA THR A 161 -11.90 -6.10 -9.12
C THR A 161 -11.44 -5.76 -10.54
N GLU A 162 -12.30 -5.12 -11.33
CA GLU A 162 -11.94 -4.68 -12.68
C GLU A 162 -10.79 -3.65 -12.68
N TYR A 163 -10.68 -2.82 -11.64
CA TYR A 163 -9.52 -1.96 -11.42
C TYR A 163 -8.23 -2.76 -11.22
N GLU A 164 -8.26 -3.79 -10.37
CA GLU A 164 -7.08 -4.63 -10.15
C GLU A 164 -6.67 -5.38 -11.43
N LEU A 165 -7.65 -5.88 -12.21
CA LEU A 165 -7.38 -6.50 -13.50
C LEU A 165 -6.79 -5.50 -14.51
N LEU A 166 -7.26 -4.25 -14.53
CA LEU A 166 -6.65 -3.18 -15.34
C LEU A 166 -5.18 -2.97 -14.94
N CYS A 167 -4.89 -2.83 -13.64
CA CYS A 167 -3.53 -2.69 -13.14
C CYS A 167 -2.63 -3.88 -13.52
N MET A 168 -3.14 -5.12 -13.42
CA MET A 168 -2.39 -6.32 -13.81
C MET A 168 -2.09 -6.36 -15.32
N ARG A 169 -3.02 -5.91 -16.17
CA ARG A 169 -2.79 -5.81 -17.63
C ARG A 169 -1.69 -4.79 -17.95
N GLU A 170 -1.69 -3.63 -17.29
CA GLU A 170 -0.63 -2.63 -17.47
C GLU A 170 0.73 -3.12 -16.95
N ALA A 171 0.77 -3.81 -15.81
CA ALA A 171 2.01 -4.44 -15.32
C ALA A 171 2.56 -5.47 -16.32
N ASN A 172 1.70 -6.34 -16.88
CA ASN A 172 2.11 -7.32 -17.89
C ASN A 172 2.61 -6.66 -19.18
N LYS A 173 2.01 -5.54 -19.61
CA LYS A 173 2.45 -4.79 -20.79
C LYS A 173 3.88 -4.30 -20.64
N LEU A 174 4.24 -3.77 -19.46
CA LEU A 174 5.62 -3.36 -19.15
C LEU A 174 6.55 -4.58 -19.15
N ALA A 175 6.17 -5.66 -18.46
CA ALA A 175 6.98 -6.87 -18.37
C ALA A 175 7.27 -7.50 -19.75
N VAL A 176 6.31 -7.51 -20.68
CA VAL A 176 6.52 -8.00 -22.04
C VAL A 176 7.61 -7.20 -22.76
N ALA A 177 7.63 -5.87 -22.62
CA ALA A 177 8.68 -5.04 -23.21
C ALA A 177 10.07 -5.38 -22.62
N GLY A 178 10.14 -5.59 -21.30
CA GLY A 178 11.33 -6.09 -20.62
C GLY A 178 11.82 -7.42 -21.17
N HIS A 179 10.92 -8.42 -21.24
CA HIS A 179 11.28 -9.75 -21.72
C HIS A 179 11.75 -9.76 -23.17
N GLN A 180 11.14 -8.95 -24.04
CA GLN A 180 11.61 -8.82 -25.42
C GLN A 180 13.01 -8.19 -25.50
N ALA A 181 13.35 -7.26 -24.61
CA ALA A 181 14.70 -6.68 -24.53
C ALA A 181 15.72 -7.70 -24.01
N ALA A 182 15.36 -8.42 -22.95
CA ALA A 182 16.18 -9.50 -22.38
C ALA A 182 16.45 -10.61 -23.41
N GLU A 183 15.44 -11.02 -24.19
CA GLU A 183 15.61 -12.04 -25.24
C GLU A 183 16.61 -11.60 -26.31
N ARG A 184 16.56 -10.33 -26.74
CA ARG A 184 17.52 -9.79 -27.71
C ARG A 184 18.94 -9.78 -27.15
N ALA A 185 19.12 -9.31 -25.92
CA ALA A 185 20.42 -9.32 -25.25
C ALA A 185 20.99 -10.74 -25.11
N PHE A 186 20.14 -11.70 -24.72
CA PHE A 186 20.51 -13.11 -24.66
C PHE A 186 20.96 -13.66 -26.02
N ARG A 187 20.21 -13.39 -27.09
CA ARG A 187 20.56 -13.82 -28.46
C ARG A 187 21.86 -13.19 -28.97
N ASN A 188 22.26 -12.04 -28.44
CA ASN A 188 23.52 -11.37 -28.74
C ASN A 188 24.70 -11.92 -27.92
N GLY A 189 24.47 -12.87 -27.00
CA GLY A 189 25.51 -13.43 -26.14
C GLY A 189 25.96 -12.50 -25.02
N GLU A 190 25.10 -11.56 -24.61
CA GLU A 190 25.38 -10.65 -23.50
C GLU A 190 25.42 -11.37 -22.15
N SER A 191 26.05 -10.76 -21.14
CA SER A 191 26.15 -11.32 -19.79
C SER A 191 24.80 -11.29 -19.07
N GLU A 192 24.63 -12.09 -18.01
CA GLU A 192 23.41 -12.06 -17.18
C GLU A 192 23.12 -10.66 -16.61
N PHE A 193 24.18 -9.93 -16.24
CA PHE A 193 24.08 -8.55 -15.76
C PHE A 193 23.54 -7.60 -16.84
N ASP A 194 24.06 -7.69 -18.06
CA ASP A 194 23.64 -6.84 -19.18
C ASP A 194 22.22 -7.16 -19.64
N ILE A 195 21.83 -8.45 -19.62
CA ILE A 195 20.46 -8.89 -19.88
C ILE A 195 19.49 -8.28 -18.86
N ASN A 196 19.85 -8.31 -17.57
CA ASN A 196 19.04 -7.67 -16.52
C ASN A 196 18.93 -6.16 -16.73
N LEU A 197 20.03 -5.48 -17.07
CA LEU A 197 20.02 -4.05 -17.35
C LEU A 197 19.16 -3.70 -18.57
N ALA A 198 19.18 -4.53 -19.62
CA ALA A 198 18.32 -4.39 -20.79
C ALA A 198 16.83 -4.52 -20.42
N TYR A 199 16.50 -5.49 -19.56
CA TYR A 199 15.14 -5.65 -19.02
C TYR A 199 14.71 -4.41 -18.21
N ALA A 200 15.48 -4.03 -17.20
CA ALA A 200 15.21 -2.90 -16.31
C ALA A 200 15.01 -1.59 -17.09
N LYS A 201 15.88 -1.33 -18.07
CA LYS A 201 15.79 -0.16 -18.96
C LYS A 201 14.51 -0.16 -19.79
N ALA A 202 14.10 -1.31 -20.33
CA ALA A 202 12.90 -1.43 -21.14
C ALA A 202 11.62 -1.27 -20.31
N CYS A 203 11.60 -1.78 -19.08
CA CYS A 203 10.49 -1.62 -18.13
C CYS A 203 10.48 -0.25 -17.42
N ARG A 204 11.59 0.49 -17.47
CA ARG A 204 11.84 1.70 -16.65
C ARG A 204 11.66 1.44 -15.15
N GLN A 205 12.21 0.32 -14.69
CA GLN A 205 12.18 -0.13 -13.29
C GLN A 205 13.60 -0.32 -12.80
N GLY A 206 13.90 0.15 -11.59
CA GLY A 206 15.14 -0.14 -10.89
C GLY A 206 15.03 -1.38 -10.00
N ASP A 207 16.14 -1.75 -9.36
CA ASP A 207 16.23 -2.93 -8.49
C ASP A 207 15.23 -2.90 -7.31
N ASN A 208 14.80 -1.71 -6.89
CA ASN A 208 13.82 -1.56 -5.79
C ASN A 208 12.36 -1.65 -6.26
N ASP A 209 12.12 -1.53 -7.56
CA ASP A 209 10.77 -1.53 -8.17
C ASP A 209 10.32 -2.93 -8.58
N VAL A 210 11.27 -3.86 -8.73
CA VAL A 210 10.99 -5.27 -9.01
C VAL A 210 10.56 -6.02 -7.74
N PRO A 211 9.78 -7.11 -7.89
CA PRO A 211 9.24 -7.84 -6.74
C PRO A 211 10.26 -8.73 -6.00
N TYR A 212 11.45 -8.93 -6.55
CA TYR A 212 12.51 -9.80 -6.02
C TYR A 212 13.85 -9.06 -5.96
#